data_AF-A0A7X8SGK2-F1
#
_entry.id   AF-A0A7X8SGK2-F1
#
_cell.length_a   1.000
_cell.length_b   1.000
_cell.length_c   1.000
_cell.angle_alpha   90.00
_cell.angle_beta   90.00
_cell.angle_gamma   90.00
#
_symmetry.space_group_name_H-M   'P 1'
#
loop_
_entity.id
_entity.type
_entity.pdbx_description
1 polymer ?
#
loop_
_entity_poly.entity_id
_entity_poly.type
_entity_poly.pdbx_seq_one_letter_code
_entity_poly.pdbx_strand_id
1 'polypeptide(L)'
;MYFVNYFLDWYFNAIDNLGYSHLVLNLFLAGYLSWVTAYVFIIKGIYKNKINEMPLLVGPANLVWEFIWGYIFTPELGDVFILGIKVWFILDLIINVTMLKYGYKQFPLDSLRKNFRWTYLVSLVSWFFIVYSFGKVNDDNPLGITSALMINVVMSGLYIHQMLFNLNLRGKGFSFVVAVLKCMGTSIIVLAAFFQWPDAYFLLTLGIISFALDIAYIILFKNIQTNSDQEQLWENQEELQYSVEA
;
A
#
# COMPACT_ATOMS: atom_id res chain seq x y z
N MET A 1 29.55 9.00 9.01
CA MET A 1 29.55 9.76 10.29
C MET A 1 28.54 10.89 10.27
N TYR A 2 28.55 11.78 9.26
CA TYR A 2 27.60 12.90 9.15
C TYR A 2 26.11 12.51 9.17
N PHE A 3 25.69 11.52 8.36
CA PHE A 3 24.28 11.09 8.34
C PHE A 3 23.82 10.48 9.67
N VAL A 4 24.68 9.70 10.34
CA VAL A 4 24.34 9.06 11.62
C VAL A 4 24.12 10.13 12.69
N ASN A 5 25.01 11.13 12.76
CA ASN A 5 24.86 12.23 13.71
C ASN A 5 23.58 13.03 13.41
N TYR A 6 23.34 13.38 12.13
CA TYR A 6 22.12 14.08 11.73
C TYR A 6 20.84 13.31 12.06
N PHE A 7 20.83 11.99 11.86
CA PHE A 7 19.71 11.13 12.24
C PHE A 7 19.50 11.09 13.76
N LEU A 8 20.58 11.00 14.54
CA LEU A 8 20.50 11.01 16.00
C LEU A 8 19.98 12.36 16.51
N ASP A 9 20.47 13.47 15.96
CA ASP A 9 20.00 14.82 16.31
C ASP A 9 18.51 14.98 16.01
N TRP A 10 18.06 14.51 14.85
CA TRP A 10 16.64 14.45 14.50
C TRP A 10 15.82 13.59 15.47
N TYR A 11 16.33 12.39 15.79
CA TYR A 11 15.64 11.43 16.64
C TYR A 11 15.46 11.96 18.07
N PHE A 12 16.52 12.53 18.66
CA PHE A 12 16.44 13.16 19.97
C PHE A 12 15.63 14.45 19.94
N ASN A 13 15.68 15.23 18.85
CA ASN A 13 14.81 16.40 18.70
C ASN A 13 13.32 16.02 18.76
N ALA A 14 12.91 14.94 18.08
CA ALA A 14 11.53 14.46 18.11
C ALA A 14 11.08 14.06 19.53
N ILE A 15 11.99 13.51 20.33
CA ILE A 15 11.70 13.12 21.72
C ILE A 15 11.63 14.34 22.63
N ASP A 16 12.70 15.12 22.63
CA ASP A 16 12.91 16.19 23.61
C ASP A 16 12.01 17.41 23.35
N ASN A 17 11.62 17.64 22.08
CA ASN A 17 10.91 18.87 21.68
C ASN A 17 9.54 18.63 21.04
N LEU A 18 9.30 17.48 20.40
CA LEU A 18 8.02 17.18 19.72
C LEU A 18 7.13 16.22 20.53
N GLY A 19 7.58 15.74 21.69
CA GLY A 19 6.78 14.91 22.59
C GLY A 19 6.57 13.47 22.10
N TYR A 20 7.45 12.97 21.24
CA TYR A 20 7.44 11.57 20.82
C TYR A 20 8.16 10.70 21.84
N SER A 21 7.72 9.44 22.01
CA SER A 21 8.49 8.46 22.78
C SER A 21 9.41 7.62 21.88
N HIS A 22 10.46 7.04 22.46
CA HIS A 22 11.29 6.05 21.78
C HIS A 22 10.47 4.92 21.16
N LEU A 23 9.45 4.44 21.89
CA LEU A 23 8.57 3.38 21.43
C LEU A 23 7.81 3.80 20.16
N VAL A 24 7.18 4.98 20.17
CA VAL A 24 6.40 5.50 19.05
C VAL A 24 7.27 5.67 17.81
N LEU A 25 8.45 6.30 17.93
CA LEU A 25 9.35 6.51 16.79
C LEU A 25 9.83 5.18 16.19
N ASN A 26 10.21 4.22 17.04
CA ASN A 26 10.65 2.90 16.58
C ASN A 26 9.53 2.12 15.88
N LEU A 27 8.29 2.24 16.37
CA LEU A 27 7.13 1.67 15.70
C LEU A 27 6.90 2.33 14.33
N PHE A 28 6.89 3.66 14.23
CA PHE A 28 6.77 4.33 12.93
C PHE A 28 7.84 3.88 11.94
N LEU A 29 9.12 3.88 12.35
CA LEU A 29 10.22 3.40 11.52
C LEU A 29 10.02 1.95 11.05
N ALA A 30 9.63 1.05 11.95
CA ALA A 30 9.39 -0.36 11.61
C ALA A 30 8.22 -0.53 10.63
N GLY A 31 7.12 0.19 10.85
CA GLY A 31 5.96 0.19 9.95
C GLY A 31 6.31 0.74 8.56
N TYR A 32 7.12 1.80 8.52
CA TYR A 32 7.57 2.40 7.26
C TYR A 32 8.49 1.48 6.48
N LEU A 33 9.44 0.83 7.15
CA LEU A 33 10.32 -0.18 6.54
C LEU A 33 9.53 -1.37 5.98
N SER A 34 8.46 -1.79 6.65
CA SER A 34 7.56 -2.84 6.15
C SER A 34 6.92 -2.44 4.81
N TRP A 35 6.43 -1.20 4.70
CA TRP A 35 5.85 -0.67 3.46
C TRP A 35 6.87 -0.47 2.34
N VAL A 36 8.07 0.04 2.64
CA VAL A 36 9.18 0.09 1.66
C VAL A 36 9.45 -1.31 1.12
N THR A 37 9.51 -2.31 2.01
CA THR A 37 9.73 -3.70 1.62
C THR A 37 8.59 -4.21 0.74
N ALA A 38 7.33 -3.93 1.10
CA ALA A 38 6.16 -4.28 0.29
C ALA A 38 6.26 -3.68 -1.11
N TYR A 39 6.60 -2.40 -1.25
CA TYR A 39 6.77 -1.73 -2.55
C TYR A 39 7.87 -2.37 -3.39
N VAL A 40 8.99 -2.76 -2.78
CA VAL A 40 10.07 -3.48 -3.49
C VAL A 40 9.56 -4.81 -4.03
N PHE A 41 8.76 -5.56 -3.26
CA PHE A 41 8.15 -6.81 -3.74
C PHE A 41 7.10 -6.57 -4.83
N ILE A 42 6.27 -5.53 -4.72
CA ILE A 42 5.33 -5.10 -5.78
C ILE A 42 6.10 -4.84 -7.07
N ILE A 43 7.15 -4.02 -7.03
CA ILE A 43 7.97 -3.66 -8.19
C ILE A 43 8.62 -4.90 -8.81
N LYS A 44 9.19 -5.80 -8.00
CA LYS A 44 9.74 -7.08 -8.48
C LYS A 44 8.67 -7.93 -9.16
N GLY A 45 7.48 -8.01 -8.57
CA GLY A 45 6.31 -8.71 -9.13
C GLY A 45 5.89 -8.13 -10.47
N ILE A 46 5.84 -6.80 -10.60
CA ILE A 46 5.54 -6.09 -11.84
C ILE A 46 6.54 -6.43 -12.94
N TYR A 47 7.84 -6.38 -12.65
CA TYR A 47 8.85 -6.69 -13.66
C TYR A 47 8.79 -8.14 -14.13
N LYS A 48 8.51 -9.07 -13.21
CA LYS A 48 8.37 -10.51 -13.51
C LYS A 48 7.11 -10.82 -14.31
N ASN A 49 5.96 -10.35 -13.84
CA ASN A 49 4.65 -10.78 -14.33
C ASN A 49 3.98 -9.80 -15.30
N LYS A 50 4.52 -8.57 -15.44
CA LYS A 50 3.90 -7.45 -16.17
C LYS A 50 2.46 -7.16 -15.71
N ILE A 51 2.20 -7.39 -14.42
CA ILE A 51 0.94 -7.16 -13.73
C ILE A 51 1.24 -6.23 -12.56
N ASN A 52 0.47 -5.16 -12.41
CA ASN A 52 0.55 -4.29 -11.25
C ASN A 52 -0.49 -4.73 -10.21
N GLU A 53 -0.05 -5.32 -9.11
CA GLU A 53 -0.97 -5.77 -8.07
C GLU A 53 -1.62 -4.61 -7.30
N MET A 54 -1.01 -3.41 -7.32
CA MET A 54 -1.62 -2.23 -6.73
C MET A 54 -2.84 -1.78 -7.56
N PRO A 55 -4.01 -1.57 -6.93
CA PRO A 55 -5.22 -1.12 -7.63
C PRO A 55 -5.05 0.21 -8.38
N LEU A 56 -5.67 0.32 -9.57
CA LEU A 56 -5.57 1.52 -10.42
C LEU A 56 -5.97 2.83 -9.72
N LEU A 57 -7.03 2.82 -8.92
CA LEU A 57 -7.53 4.04 -8.29
C LEU A 57 -6.65 4.50 -7.12
N VAL A 58 -5.77 3.62 -6.64
CA VAL A 58 -4.99 3.83 -5.42
C VAL A 58 -3.54 4.15 -5.73
N GLY A 59 -2.95 3.58 -6.79
CA GLY A 59 -1.61 3.98 -7.23
C GLY A 59 -1.45 5.51 -7.39
N PRO A 60 -2.36 6.19 -8.11
CA PRO A 60 -2.35 7.65 -8.22
C PRO A 60 -2.54 8.35 -6.88
N ALA A 61 -3.32 7.76 -5.97
CA ALA A 61 -3.60 8.31 -4.66
C ALA A 61 -2.35 8.34 -3.78
N ASN A 62 -1.62 7.22 -3.72
CA ASN A 62 -0.34 7.13 -3.00
C ASN A 62 0.68 8.10 -3.57
N LEU A 63 0.85 8.12 -4.90
CA LEU A 63 1.78 9.03 -5.57
C LEU A 63 1.46 10.50 -5.23
N VAL A 64 0.18 10.86 -5.22
CA VAL A 64 -0.28 12.18 -4.82
C VAL A 64 0.02 12.47 -3.36
N TRP A 65 -0.27 11.53 -2.46
CA TRP A 65 -0.05 11.68 -1.03
C TRP A 65 1.42 11.94 -0.74
N GLU A 66 2.31 11.15 -1.33
CA GLU A 66 3.76 11.27 -1.17
C GLU A 66 4.29 12.55 -1.81
N PHE A 67 3.70 13.00 -2.91
CA PHE A 67 4.03 14.30 -3.50
C PHE A 67 3.64 15.46 -2.57
N ILE A 68 2.42 15.44 -2.05
CA ILE A 68 1.91 16.51 -1.18
C ILE A 68 2.71 16.58 0.12
N TRP A 69 2.87 15.45 0.82
CA TRP A 69 3.58 15.41 2.10
C TRP A 69 5.11 15.44 1.98
N GLY A 70 5.65 15.14 0.79
CA GLY A 70 7.08 15.21 0.52
C GLY A 70 7.57 16.55 -0.05
N TYR A 71 6.69 17.35 -0.66
CA TYR A 71 7.09 18.57 -1.40
C TYR A 71 6.22 19.80 -1.16
N ILE A 72 4.96 19.66 -0.71
CA ILE A 72 4.04 20.80 -0.51
C ILE A 72 3.89 21.14 0.97
N PHE A 73 3.59 20.15 1.79
CA PHE A 73 3.48 20.29 3.24
C PHE A 73 4.76 19.88 3.93
N THR A 74 4.96 20.42 5.13
CA THR A 74 6.09 20.09 6.00
C THR A 74 5.53 19.36 7.22
N PRO A 75 5.60 18.01 7.26
CA PRO A 75 5.24 17.25 8.44
C PRO A 75 6.02 17.70 9.67
N GLU A 76 5.45 17.53 10.86
CA GLU A 76 6.08 17.99 12.11
C GLU A 76 7.41 17.28 12.43
N LEU A 77 7.55 16.02 12.01
CA LEU A 77 8.81 15.28 12.14
C LEU A 77 9.89 15.79 11.16
N GLY A 78 9.64 16.77 10.30
CA GLY A 78 10.69 17.45 9.54
C GLY A 78 11.50 16.57 8.57
N ASP A 79 12.76 16.96 8.35
CA ASP A 79 13.54 16.58 7.15
C ASP A 79 13.82 15.08 6.99
N VAL A 80 14.16 14.36 8.07
CA VAL A 80 14.45 12.92 7.98
C VAL A 80 13.19 12.14 7.63
N PHE A 81 12.05 12.54 8.19
CA PHE A 81 10.76 11.95 7.85
C PHE A 81 10.36 12.27 6.40
N ILE A 82 10.55 13.51 5.96
CA ILE A 82 10.33 13.94 4.56
C ILE A 82 11.23 13.16 3.59
N LEU A 83 12.49 12.88 3.97
CA LEU A 83 13.38 12.05 3.16
C LEU A 83 12.80 10.64 2.96
N GLY A 84 12.22 10.05 4.01
CA GLY A 84 11.48 8.79 3.93
C GLY A 84 10.30 8.85 2.95
N ILE A 85 9.49 9.91 3.02
CA ILE A 85 8.38 10.13 2.09
C ILE A 85 8.89 10.25 0.64
N LYS A 86 10.01 10.94 0.42
CA LYS A 86 10.61 11.07 -0.93
C LYS A 86 11.13 9.73 -1.47
N VAL A 87 11.61 8.84 -0.61
CA VAL A 87 11.98 7.47 -1.00
C VAL A 87 10.74 6.71 -1.46
N TRP A 88 9.64 6.80 -0.71
CA TRP A 88 8.36 6.24 -1.13
C TRP A 88 7.88 6.81 -2.45
N PHE A 89 7.92 8.14 -2.62
CA PHE A 89 7.58 8.83 -3.86
C PHE A 89 8.30 8.25 -5.09
N ILE A 90 9.58 7.93 -4.96
CA ILE A 90 10.35 7.32 -6.06
C ILE A 90 9.85 5.92 -6.38
N LEU A 91 9.57 5.09 -5.36
CA LEU A 91 9.04 3.74 -5.55
C LEU A 91 7.66 3.77 -6.19
N ASP A 92 6.80 4.67 -5.72
CA ASP A 92 5.44 4.81 -6.22
C ASP A 92 5.41 5.44 -7.62
N LEU A 93 6.38 6.30 -7.96
CA LEU A 93 6.59 6.74 -9.34
C LEU A 93 6.88 5.54 -10.27
N ILE A 94 7.70 4.58 -9.83
CA ILE A 94 7.97 3.35 -10.60
C ILE A 94 6.70 2.50 -10.74
N ILE A 95 5.95 2.32 -9.65
CA ILE A 95 4.67 1.59 -9.64
C ILE A 95 3.67 2.26 -10.60
N ASN A 96 3.54 3.58 -10.58
CA ASN A 96 2.59 4.31 -11.41
C ASN A 96 3.00 4.37 -12.90
N VAL A 97 4.29 4.52 -13.20
CA VAL A 97 4.78 4.42 -14.60
C VAL A 97 4.50 3.03 -15.17
N THR A 98 4.72 1.99 -14.39
CA THR A 98 4.43 0.61 -14.81
C THR A 98 2.92 0.33 -14.86
N MET A 99 2.13 0.96 -14.00
CA MET A 99 0.66 0.96 -14.08
C MET A 99 0.17 1.57 -15.39
N LEU A 100 0.71 2.71 -15.80
CA LEU A 100 0.42 3.33 -17.11
C LEU A 100 0.82 2.46 -18.31
N LYS A 101 1.86 1.64 -18.14
CA LYS A 101 2.39 0.75 -19.18
C LYS A 101 1.65 -0.58 -19.30
N TYR A 102 1.21 -1.16 -18.18
CA TYR A 102 0.67 -2.53 -18.14
C TYR A 102 -0.76 -2.63 -17.61
N GLY A 103 -1.23 -1.64 -16.84
CA GLY A 103 -2.49 -1.68 -16.09
C GLY A 103 -3.73 -1.84 -16.95
N TYR A 104 -3.74 -1.33 -18.18
CA TYR A 104 -4.89 -1.48 -19.09
C TYR A 104 -5.24 -2.95 -19.37
N LYS A 105 -4.24 -3.86 -19.37
CA LYS A 105 -4.44 -5.29 -19.60
C LYS A 105 -5.20 -5.97 -18.46
N GLN A 106 -5.24 -5.34 -17.30
CA GLN A 106 -5.84 -5.88 -16.09
C GLN A 106 -7.34 -5.55 -16.00
N PHE A 107 -7.87 -4.65 -16.84
CA PHE A 107 -9.27 -4.26 -16.78
C PHE A 107 -10.16 -5.26 -17.53
N PRO A 108 -11.23 -5.80 -16.90
CA PRO A 108 -12.16 -6.70 -17.57
C PRO A 108 -13.09 -5.97 -18.56
N LEU A 109 -13.42 -4.71 -18.28
CA LEU A 109 -14.31 -3.91 -19.13
C LEU A 109 -13.52 -3.22 -20.25
N ASP A 110 -13.89 -3.49 -21.51
CA ASP A 110 -13.21 -2.93 -22.68
C ASP A 110 -13.33 -1.41 -22.80
N SER A 111 -14.43 -0.81 -22.32
CA SER A 111 -14.60 0.65 -22.31
C SER A 111 -13.56 1.34 -21.40
N LEU A 112 -13.35 0.81 -20.20
CA LEU A 112 -12.34 1.30 -19.27
C LEU A 112 -10.92 1.01 -19.77
N ARG A 113 -10.71 -0.13 -20.43
CA ARG A 113 -9.42 -0.47 -21.05
C ARG A 113 -9.01 0.54 -22.12
N LYS A 114 -9.94 0.94 -23.01
CA LYS A 114 -9.70 1.96 -24.05
C LYS A 114 -9.42 3.33 -23.45
N ASN A 115 -10.11 3.68 -22.38
CA ASN A 115 -10.00 4.98 -21.70
C ASN A 115 -9.10 4.94 -20.46
N PHE A 116 -8.19 3.96 -20.37
CA PHE A 116 -7.42 3.70 -19.16
C PHE A 116 -6.60 4.92 -18.71
N ARG A 117 -5.91 5.59 -19.64
CA ARG A 117 -5.10 6.78 -19.33
C ARG A 117 -5.94 7.95 -18.83
N TRP A 118 -7.15 8.12 -19.38
CA TRP A 118 -8.09 9.14 -18.90
C TRP A 118 -8.60 8.81 -17.50
N THR A 119 -8.93 7.55 -17.24
CA THR A 119 -9.36 7.08 -15.90
C THR A 119 -8.26 7.30 -14.86
N TYR A 120 -7.01 6.97 -15.21
CA TYR A 120 -5.84 7.24 -14.38
C TYR A 120 -5.69 8.74 -14.10
N LEU A 121 -5.77 9.60 -15.13
CA LEU A 121 -5.60 11.04 -14.98
C LEU A 121 -6.70 11.65 -14.09
N VAL A 122 -7.95 11.25 -14.30
CA VAL A 122 -9.07 11.70 -13.46
C VAL A 122 -8.86 11.27 -12.02
N SER A 123 -8.41 10.03 -11.78
CA SER A 123 -8.09 9.53 -10.44
C SER A 123 -6.97 10.36 -9.80
N LEU A 124 -5.87 10.60 -10.52
CA LEU A 124 -4.72 11.38 -10.05
C LEU A 124 -5.14 12.81 -9.64
N VAL A 125 -5.87 13.50 -10.53
CA VAL A 125 -6.31 14.88 -10.28
C VAL A 125 -7.31 14.94 -9.13
N SER A 126 -8.24 13.99 -9.05
CA SER A 126 -9.23 13.93 -7.96
C SER A 126 -8.56 13.73 -6.61
N TRP A 127 -7.63 12.78 -6.52
CA TRP A 127 -6.87 12.56 -5.29
C TRP A 127 -6.02 13.75 -4.91
N PHE A 128 -5.41 14.44 -5.89
CA PHE A 128 -4.64 15.66 -5.62
C PHE A 128 -5.48 16.70 -4.88
N PHE A 129 -6.68 17.01 -5.39
CA PHE A 129 -7.55 17.98 -4.74
C PHE A 129 -8.06 17.50 -3.37
N ILE A 130 -8.42 16.21 -3.24
CA ILE A 130 -8.88 15.63 -1.97
C ILE A 130 -7.80 15.73 -0.90
N VAL A 131 -6.60 15.18 -1.16
CA VAL A 131 -5.50 15.17 -0.17
C VAL A 131 -5.00 16.58 0.11
N TYR A 132 -4.87 17.42 -0.92
CA TYR A 132 -4.41 18.80 -0.74
C TYR A 132 -5.40 19.61 0.11
N SER A 133 -6.70 19.55 -0.22
CA SER A 133 -7.71 20.30 0.54
C SER A 133 -7.81 19.81 1.98
N PHE A 134 -7.78 18.50 2.20
CA PHE A 134 -7.83 17.87 3.53
C PHE A 134 -6.65 18.31 4.41
N GLY A 135 -5.42 18.28 3.88
CA GLY A 135 -4.26 18.79 4.61
C GLY A 135 -4.29 20.32 4.78
N LYS A 136 -4.81 21.07 3.81
CA LYS A 136 -4.84 22.55 3.85
C LYS A 136 -5.77 23.11 4.92
N VAL A 137 -6.87 22.43 5.20
CA VAL A 137 -7.79 22.82 6.30
C VAL A 137 -7.34 22.32 7.67
N ASN A 138 -6.20 21.61 7.73
CA ASN A 138 -5.65 20.96 8.93
C ASN A 138 -6.55 19.87 9.52
N ASP A 139 -7.35 19.19 8.68
CA ASP A 139 -8.16 18.04 9.10
C ASP A 139 -7.35 16.71 9.10
N ASP A 140 -6.17 16.72 8.47
CA ASP A 140 -5.22 15.61 8.56
C ASP A 140 -4.39 15.69 9.85
N ASN A 141 -3.81 14.57 10.26
CA ASN A 141 -2.85 14.60 11.36
C ASN A 141 -1.51 15.24 10.91
N PRO A 142 -0.64 15.65 11.85
CA PRO A 142 0.61 16.34 11.53
C PRO A 142 1.62 15.57 10.65
N LEU A 143 1.37 14.26 10.43
CA LEU A 143 2.20 13.39 9.60
C LEU A 143 1.50 12.89 8.32
N GLY A 144 0.26 13.33 8.04
CA GLY A 144 -0.53 12.86 6.90
C GLY A 144 -1.10 11.44 7.00
N ILE A 145 -1.00 10.80 8.16
CA ILE A 145 -1.43 9.42 8.42
C ILE A 145 -2.93 9.26 8.22
N THR A 146 -3.77 10.26 8.55
CA THR A 146 -5.22 10.13 8.39
C THR A 146 -5.58 9.98 6.91
N SER A 147 -5.07 10.85 6.03
CA SER A 147 -5.31 10.69 4.59
C SER A 147 -4.63 9.46 3.99
N ALA A 148 -3.45 9.07 4.50
CA ALA A 148 -2.82 7.81 4.10
C ALA A 148 -3.72 6.60 4.41
N LEU A 149 -4.35 6.57 5.59
CA LEU A 149 -5.27 5.49 5.97
C LEU A 149 -6.59 5.54 5.20
N MET A 150 -7.10 6.73 4.82
CA MET A 150 -8.24 6.83 3.91
C MET A 150 -7.95 6.14 2.57
N ILE A 151 -6.76 6.40 2.01
CA ILE A 151 -6.29 5.74 0.79
C ILE A 151 -6.12 4.23 1.04
N ASN A 152 -5.56 3.84 2.19
CA ASN A 152 -5.29 2.44 2.50
C ASN A 152 -6.57 1.61 2.68
N VAL A 153 -7.64 2.15 3.27
CA VAL A 153 -8.95 1.47 3.35
C VAL A 153 -9.46 1.14 1.95
N VAL A 154 -9.39 2.10 1.02
CA VAL A 154 -9.76 1.90 -0.39
C VAL A 154 -8.82 0.87 -1.03
N MET A 155 -7.53 0.93 -0.74
CA MET A 155 -6.54 -0.06 -1.18
C MET A 155 -6.92 -1.48 -0.77
N SER A 156 -7.10 -1.72 0.53
CA SER A 156 -7.40 -3.04 1.10
C SER A 156 -8.68 -3.61 0.50
N GLY A 157 -9.74 -2.80 0.37
CA GLY A 157 -10.98 -3.22 -0.27
C GLY A 157 -10.80 -3.59 -1.75
N LEU A 158 -10.04 -2.80 -2.51
CA LEU A 158 -9.78 -3.07 -3.93
C LEU A 158 -8.85 -4.27 -4.16
N TYR A 159 -7.95 -4.59 -3.24
CA TYR A 159 -7.18 -5.84 -3.29
C TYR A 159 -8.10 -7.06 -3.20
N ILE A 160 -9.04 -7.07 -2.26
CA ILE A 160 -10.06 -8.14 -2.14
C ILE A 160 -10.88 -8.22 -3.43
N HIS A 161 -11.41 -7.08 -3.89
CA HIS A 161 -12.22 -7.03 -5.10
C HIS A 161 -11.48 -7.58 -6.32
N GLN A 162 -10.23 -7.16 -6.54
CA GLN A 162 -9.46 -7.66 -7.66
C GLN A 162 -9.17 -9.15 -7.56
N MET A 163 -8.88 -9.67 -6.37
CA MET A 163 -8.61 -11.10 -6.18
C MET A 163 -9.85 -11.97 -6.44
N LEU A 164 -11.04 -11.51 -6.03
CA LEU A 164 -12.29 -12.25 -6.21
C LEU A 164 -12.89 -12.12 -7.61
N PHE A 165 -12.92 -10.91 -8.16
CA PHE A 165 -13.78 -10.58 -9.29
C PHE A 165 -13.01 -10.24 -10.56
N ASN A 166 -11.71 -9.97 -10.47
CA ASN A 166 -10.93 -9.67 -11.67
C ASN A 166 -10.41 -10.97 -12.31
N LEU A 167 -11.19 -11.52 -13.24
CA LEU A 167 -10.85 -12.72 -13.99
C LEU A 167 -9.47 -12.61 -14.69
N ASN A 168 -9.05 -11.41 -15.10
CA ASN A 168 -7.74 -11.20 -15.75
C ASN A 168 -6.56 -11.35 -14.77
N LEU A 169 -6.82 -11.25 -13.46
CA LEU A 169 -5.82 -11.33 -12.39
C LEU A 169 -5.96 -12.59 -11.52
N ARG A 170 -7.00 -13.40 -11.73
CA ARG A 170 -7.25 -14.61 -10.95
C ARG A 170 -6.03 -15.54 -11.02
N GLY A 171 -5.43 -15.83 -9.86
CA GLY A 171 -4.24 -16.68 -9.73
C GLY A 171 -2.95 -16.10 -10.30
N LYS A 172 -2.91 -14.81 -10.68
CA LYS A 172 -1.75 -14.21 -11.37
C LYS A 172 -1.34 -12.89 -10.74
N GLY A 173 -0.04 -12.74 -10.49
CA GLY A 173 0.60 -11.45 -10.23
C GLY A 173 0.52 -10.91 -8.80
N PHE A 174 -0.39 -11.42 -7.95
CA PHE A 174 -0.47 -11.04 -6.54
C PHE A 174 0.59 -11.74 -5.68
N SER A 175 1.11 -11.04 -4.68
CA SER A 175 2.11 -11.55 -3.75
C SER A 175 1.57 -11.72 -2.33
N PHE A 176 1.63 -12.94 -1.81
CA PHE A 176 1.27 -13.21 -0.41
C PHE A 176 2.18 -12.45 0.56
N VAL A 177 3.46 -12.30 0.21
CA VAL A 177 4.43 -11.52 1.02
C VAL A 177 3.99 -10.06 1.10
N VAL A 178 3.49 -9.48 0.00
CA VAL A 178 2.97 -8.10 0.00
C VAL A 178 1.71 -7.99 0.83
N ALA A 179 0.82 -8.98 0.78
CA ALA A 179 -0.37 -9.02 1.63
C ALA A 179 -0.02 -8.90 3.12
N VAL A 180 0.94 -9.69 3.58
CA VAL A 180 1.39 -9.70 4.98
C VAL A 180 2.14 -8.42 5.35
N LEU A 181 3.08 -7.95 4.52
CA LEU A 181 3.87 -6.74 4.80
C LEU A 181 3.02 -5.48 4.85
N LYS A 182 2.02 -5.34 3.97
CA LYS A 182 1.02 -4.27 4.00
C LYS A 182 0.26 -4.25 5.32
N CYS A 183 -0.30 -5.42 5.69
CA CYS A 183 -1.09 -5.57 6.91
C CYS A 183 -0.25 -5.23 8.14
N MET A 184 0.95 -5.80 8.23
CA MET A 184 1.88 -5.59 9.33
C MET A 184 2.32 -4.12 9.40
N GLY A 185 2.72 -3.54 8.27
CA GLY A 185 3.17 -2.15 8.20
C GLY A 185 2.09 -1.18 8.69
N THR A 186 0.88 -1.32 8.16
CA THR A 186 -0.27 -0.49 8.58
C THR A 186 -0.60 -0.67 10.05
N SER A 187 -0.64 -1.91 10.54
CA SER A 187 -0.97 -2.21 11.96
C SER A 187 0.04 -1.58 12.92
N ILE A 188 1.33 -1.64 12.58
CA ILE A 188 2.40 -1.04 13.39
C ILE A 188 2.28 0.49 13.40
N ILE A 189 1.99 1.12 12.25
CA ILE A 189 1.79 2.58 12.16
C ILE A 189 0.56 3.01 12.97
N VAL A 190 -0.54 2.26 12.89
CA VAL A 190 -1.76 2.54 13.66
C VAL A 190 -1.50 2.37 15.17
N LEU A 191 -0.70 1.38 15.56
CA LEU A 191 -0.31 1.20 16.96
C LEU A 191 0.55 2.37 17.46
N ALA A 192 1.50 2.86 16.65
CA ALA A 192 2.27 4.06 16.96
C ALA A 192 1.35 5.29 17.10
N ALA A 193 0.41 5.46 16.17
CA ALA A 193 -0.56 6.54 16.20
C ALA A 193 -1.50 6.46 17.41
N PHE A 194 -1.88 5.26 17.86
CA PHE A 194 -2.67 5.06 19.09
C PHE A 194 -1.91 5.55 20.34
N PHE A 195 -0.61 5.27 20.44
CA PHE A 195 0.20 5.75 21.56
C PHE A 195 0.48 7.26 21.50
N GLN A 196 0.60 7.85 20.29
CA GLN A 196 0.89 9.27 20.13
C GLN A 196 -0.38 10.15 20.21
N TRP A 197 -1.48 9.70 19.60
CA TRP A 197 -2.74 10.43 19.47
C TRP A 197 -3.93 9.51 19.79
N PRO A 198 -4.14 9.14 21.07
CA PRO A 198 -5.20 8.23 21.48
C PRO A 198 -6.61 8.77 21.17
N ASP A 199 -6.77 10.09 21.11
CA ASP A 199 -8.04 10.76 20.81
C ASP A 199 -8.31 10.96 19.31
N ALA A 200 -7.41 10.50 18.43
CA ALA A 200 -7.60 10.55 16.98
C ALA A 200 -8.56 9.44 16.50
N TYR A 201 -9.81 9.44 17.01
CA TYR A 201 -10.78 8.35 16.79
C TYR A 201 -11.04 8.03 15.32
N PHE A 202 -11.05 9.04 14.45
CA PHE A 202 -11.24 8.85 13.02
C PHE A 202 -10.07 8.08 12.39
N LEU A 203 -8.82 8.47 12.70
CA LEU A 203 -7.60 7.78 12.27
C LEU A 203 -7.61 6.32 12.76
N LEU A 204 -7.90 6.10 14.04
CA LEU A 204 -7.94 4.76 14.64
C LEU A 204 -9.04 3.88 14.01
N THR A 205 -10.20 4.46 13.71
CA THR A 205 -11.30 3.77 13.02
C THR A 205 -10.88 3.32 11.62
N LEU A 206 -10.23 4.20 10.84
CA LEU A 206 -9.68 3.83 9.53
C LEU A 206 -8.64 2.71 9.66
N GLY A 207 -7.80 2.77 10.69
CA GLY A 207 -6.83 1.73 11.00
C GLY A 207 -7.47 0.36 11.26
N ILE A 208 -8.53 0.32 12.08
CA ILE A 208 -9.27 -0.92 12.38
C ILE A 208 -9.95 -1.48 11.13
N ILE A 209 -10.58 -0.62 10.32
CA ILE A 209 -11.22 -1.04 9.06
C ILE A 209 -10.17 -1.61 8.11
N SER A 210 -9.04 -0.92 7.93
CA SER A 210 -7.95 -1.37 7.08
C SER A 210 -7.37 -2.71 7.54
N PHE A 211 -7.16 -2.88 8.85
CA PHE A 211 -6.71 -4.15 9.42
C PHE A 211 -7.69 -5.28 9.14
N ALA A 212 -8.99 -5.06 9.37
CA ALA A 212 -10.01 -6.07 9.10
C ALA A 212 -10.04 -6.50 7.63
N LEU A 213 -9.95 -5.54 6.70
CA LEU A 213 -9.89 -5.81 5.27
C LEU A 213 -8.60 -6.54 4.87
N ASP A 214 -7.46 -6.18 5.45
CA ASP A 214 -6.19 -6.85 5.15
C ASP A 214 -6.16 -8.29 5.69
N ILE A 215 -6.69 -8.54 6.88
CA ILE A 215 -6.86 -9.90 7.41
C ILE A 215 -7.80 -10.71 6.52
N ALA A 216 -8.94 -10.14 6.10
CA ALA A 216 -9.84 -10.80 5.16
C ALA A 216 -9.14 -11.14 3.83
N TYR A 217 -8.34 -10.21 3.30
CA TYR A 217 -7.54 -10.42 2.10
C TYR A 217 -6.52 -11.57 2.28
N ILE A 218 -5.80 -11.62 3.41
CA ILE A 218 -4.82 -12.67 3.70
C ILE A 218 -5.49 -14.06 3.80
N ILE A 219 -6.62 -14.15 4.50
CA ILE A 219 -7.38 -15.40 4.64
C ILE A 219 -7.86 -15.86 3.26
N LEU A 220 -8.43 -14.95 2.48
CA LEU A 220 -8.92 -15.26 1.14
C LEU A 220 -7.80 -15.73 0.21
N PHE A 221 -6.61 -15.12 0.32
CA PHE A 221 -5.45 -15.49 -0.49
C PHE A 221 -5.06 -16.94 -0.23
N LYS A 222 -4.96 -17.32 1.05
CA LYS A 222 -4.63 -18.71 1.44
C LYS A 222 -5.66 -19.70 0.92
N ASN A 223 -6.95 -19.39 1.09
CA ASN A 223 -8.02 -20.29 0.65
C ASN A 223 -8.01 -20.53 -0.86
N ILE A 224 -7.82 -19.47 -1.66
CA ILE A 224 -7.74 -19.59 -3.12
C ILE A 224 -6.53 -20.42 -3.54
N GLN A 225 -5.36 -20.20 -2.90
CA GLN A 225 -4.15 -20.94 -3.22
C GLN A 225 -4.28 -22.43 -2.85
N THR A 226 -4.85 -22.75 -1.68
CA THR A 226 -5.09 -24.14 -1.28
C THR A 226 -6.02 -24.86 -2.24
N ASN A 227 -7.10 -24.20 -2.70
CA ASN A 227 -8.02 -24.80 -3.66
C ASN A 227 -7.34 -25.06 -5.02
N SER A 228 -6.52 -24.13 -5.51
CA SER A 228 -5.79 -24.34 -6.77
C SER A 228 -4.77 -25.47 -6.68
N ASP A 229 -4.09 -25.60 -5.54
CA ASP A 229 -3.12 -26.69 -5.32
C ASP A 229 -3.85 -28.06 -5.26
N GLN A 230 -5.05 -28.11 -4.68
CA GLN A 230 -5.88 -29.32 -4.65
C GLN A 230 -6.42 -29.71 -6.04
N GLU A 231 -6.93 -28.76 -6.81
CA GLU A 231 -7.39 -29.00 -8.18
C GLU A 231 -6.26 -29.56 -9.06
N GLN A 232 -5.05 -28.98 -8.98
CA GLN A 232 -3.89 -29.48 -9.71
C GLN A 232 -3.46 -30.89 -9.27
N LEU A 233 -3.57 -31.22 -7.99
CA LEU A 233 -3.24 -32.56 -7.51
C LEU A 233 -4.23 -33.61 -8.05
N TRP A 234 -5.52 -33.28 -8.15
CA TRP A 234 -6.53 -34.17 -8.71
C TRP A 234 -6.34 -34.38 -10.22
N GLU A 235 -6.09 -33.31 -10.99
CA GLU A 235 -5.80 -33.40 -12.43
C GLU A 235 -4.58 -34.30 -12.72
N ASN A 236 -3.49 -34.14 -11.95
CA ASN A 236 -2.30 -34.98 -12.09
C ASN A 236 -2.57 -36.46 -11.74
N GLN A 237 -3.46 -36.73 -10.78
CA GLN A 237 -3.83 -38.10 -10.41
C GLN A 237 -4.69 -38.77 -11.49
N GLU A 238 -5.62 -38.04 -12.11
CA GLU A 238 -6.40 -38.53 -13.25
C GLU A 238 -5.50 -38.84 -14.45
N GLU A 239 -4.61 -37.92 -14.84
CA GLU A 239 -3.65 -38.16 -15.94
C GLU A 239 -2.79 -39.41 -15.71
N LEU A 240 -2.31 -39.60 -14.48
CA LEU A 240 -1.56 -40.80 -14.10
C LEU A 240 -2.41 -42.07 -14.23
N GLN A 241 -3.67 -42.06 -13.78
CA GLN A 241 -4.56 -43.22 -13.93
C GLN A 241 -4.79 -43.58 -15.41
N TYR A 242 -5.10 -42.60 -16.27
CA TYR A 242 -5.30 -42.83 -17.69
C TYR A 242 -4.04 -43.33 -18.41
N SER A 243 -2.86 -42.91 -17.96
CA SER A 243 -1.58 -43.36 -18.52
C SER A 243 -1.20 -44.80 -18.19
N VAL A 244 -1.72 -45.35 -17.08
CA VAL A 244 -1.47 -46.74 -16.64
C VAL A 244 -2.46 -47.73 -17.28
N GLU A 245 -3.62 -47.25 -17.70
CA GLU A 245 -4.66 -48.05 -18.37
C GLU A 245 -4.50 -48.14 -19.91
N ALA A 246 -3.58 -47.36 -20.50
CA ALA A 246 -3.26 -47.35 -21.94
C ALA A 246 -2.06 -48.23 -22.30
#